data_AF-A0A955VLY8-F1
#
_entry.id   AF-A0A955VLY8-F1
#
_cell.length_a   1.000
_cell.length_b   1.000
_cell.length_c   1.000
_cell.angle_alpha   90.00
_cell.angle_beta   90.00
_cell.angle_gamma   90.00
#
_symmetry.space_group_name_H-M   'P 1'
#
loop_
_entity.id
_entity.type
_entity.pdbx_description
1 polymer ?
#
loop_
_entity_poly.entity_id
_entity_poly.type
_entity_poly.pdbx_seq_one_letter_code
_entity_poly.pdbx_strand_id
1 'polypeptide(L)'
;SKLDDQAALGQVATHDKSKRVREKAVERLVDSELLSRLARTDREWSIRQIAVQRLDDPTVLAEVAQSDSDPTVRRIARERLERLTR
;
A
#
# COMPACT_ATOMS: atom_id res chain seq x y z
N SER A 1 -7.40 21.57 5.35
CA SER A 1 -5.93 21.66 5.38
C SER A 1 -5.35 20.43 4.69
N LYS A 2 -4.04 20.40 4.36
CA LYS A 2 -3.41 19.20 3.75
C LYS A 2 -3.54 17.96 4.65
N LEU A 3 -3.62 18.14 5.98
CA LEU A 3 -3.82 17.05 6.94
C LEU A 3 -5.25 16.51 6.89
N ASP A 4 -6.25 17.37 6.79
CA ASP A 4 -7.66 16.96 6.64
C ASP A 4 -7.87 16.16 5.35
N ASP A 5 -7.15 16.54 4.28
CA ASP A 5 -7.19 15.82 3.01
C ASP A 5 -6.58 14.41 3.13
N GLN A 6 -5.52 14.23 3.91
CA GLN A 6 -4.93 12.91 4.16
C GLN A 6 -5.82 12.03 5.02
N ALA A 7 -6.49 12.60 6.03
CA ALA A 7 -7.47 11.87 6.82
C ALA A 7 -8.65 11.39 5.95
N ALA A 8 -9.17 12.26 5.07
CA ALA A 8 -10.22 11.89 4.12
C ALA A 8 -9.76 10.81 3.13
N LEU A 9 -8.56 10.94 2.57
CA LEU A 9 -7.97 9.92 1.69
C LEU A 9 -7.81 8.57 2.42
N GLY A 10 -7.37 8.58 3.68
CA GLY A 10 -7.26 7.37 4.49
C GLY A 10 -8.60 6.67 4.69
N GLN A 11 -9.67 7.43 4.97
CA GLN A 11 -11.03 6.88 5.09
C GLN A 11 -11.51 6.25 3.80
N VAL A 12 -11.36 6.97 2.68
CA VAL A 12 -11.75 6.47 1.35
C VAL A 12 -10.95 5.23 0.97
N ALA A 13 -9.63 5.26 1.15
CA ALA A 13 -8.73 4.16 0.83
C ALA A 13 -9.04 2.87 1.59
N THR A 14 -9.72 2.95 2.74
CA THR A 14 -9.91 1.81 3.64
C THR A 14 -11.35 1.32 3.71
N HIS A 15 -12.34 2.16 3.37
CA HIS A 15 -13.77 1.83 3.53
C HIS A 15 -14.60 1.95 2.25
N ASP A 16 -14.12 2.61 1.19
CA ASP A 16 -14.95 2.79 -0.01
C ASP A 16 -15.24 1.43 -0.68
N LYS A 17 -16.51 1.20 -1.05
CA LYS A 17 -16.94 -0.06 -1.66
C LYS A 17 -16.32 -0.25 -3.05
N SER A 18 -16.13 0.85 -3.78
CA SER A 18 -15.54 0.85 -5.11
C SER A 18 -14.03 0.69 -5.03
N LYS A 19 -13.54 -0.44 -5.53
CA LYS A 19 -12.11 -0.69 -5.71
C LYS A 19 -11.41 0.48 -6.41
N ARG A 20 -11.99 0.98 -7.51
CA ARG A 20 -11.39 2.08 -8.29
C ARG A 20 -11.22 3.35 -7.47
N VAL A 21 -12.19 3.65 -6.60
CA VAL A 21 -12.12 4.82 -5.71
C VAL A 21 -11.03 4.62 -4.66
N ARG A 22 -10.96 3.42 -4.05
CA ARG A 22 -9.86 3.08 -3.12
C ARG A 22 -8.49 3.20 -3.79
N GLU A 23 -8.30 2.66 -4.99
CA GLU A 23 -7.03 2.77 -5.74
C GLU A 23 -6.59 4.24 -5.90
N LYS A 24 -7.51 5.12 -6.30
CA LYS A 24 -7.23 6.56 -6.42
C LYS A 24 -6.91 7.24 -5.10
N ALA A 25 -7.49 6.78 -3.99
CA ALA A 25 -7.13 7.28 -2.68
C ALA A 25 -5.73 6.82 -2.26
N VAL A 26 -5.39 5.53 -2.46
CA VAL A 26 -4.07 4.97 -2.12
C VAL A 26 -2.95 5.60 -2.95
N GLU A 27 -3.20 5.87 -4.24
CA GLU A 27 -2.26 6.60 -5.11
C GLU A 27 -1.84 7.98 -4.55
N ARG A 28 -2.67 8.60 -3.70
CA ARG A 28 -2.45 9.93 -3.13
C ARG A 28 -2.13 9.92 -1.63
N LEU A 29 -2.17 8.75 -1.01
CA LEU A 29 -1.92 8.58 0.42
C LEU A 29 -0.42 8.66 0.68
N VAL A 30 -0.03 9.36 1.75
CA VAL A 30 1.36 9.44 2.23
C VAL A 30 1.51 8.95 3.68
N ASP A 31 0.42 8.53 4.31
CA ASP A 31 0.42 7.96 5.65
C ASP A 31 1.05 6.56 5.62
N SER A 32 2.24 6.43 6.21
CA SER A 32 3.01 5.18 6.22
C SER A 32 2.31 4.04 6.95
N GLU A 33 1.57 4.34 8.03
CA GLU A 33 0.86 3.31 8.81
C GLU A 33 -0.31 2.74 8.00
N LEU A 34 -1.08 3.62 7.35
CA LEU A 34 -2.17 3.19 6.48
C LEU A 34 -1.67 2.47 5.24
N LEU A 35 -0.58 2.92 4.62
CA LEU A 35 0.06 2.21 3.50
C LEU A 35 0.50 0.81 3.92
N SER A 36 1.12 0.67 5.10
CA SER A 36 1.53 -0.63 5.64
C SER A 36 0.36 -1.56 5.88
N ARG A 37 -0.74 -1.04 6.44
CA ARG A 37 -1.98 -1.81 6.64
C ARG A 37 -2.55 -2.29 5.31
N LEU A 38 -2.69 -1.40 4.33
CA LEU A 38 -3.24 -1.73 3.02
C LEU A 38 -2.37 -2.73 2.27
N ALA A 39 -1.04 -2.59 2.33
CA ALA A 39 -0.09 -3.53 1.73
C ALA A 39 -0.22 -4.95 2.30
N ARG A 40 -0.58 -5.09 3.58
CA ARG A 40 -0.81 -6.40 4.21
C ARG A 40 -2.19 -6.98 3.97
N THR A 41 -3.24 -6.16 4.01
CA THR A 41 -4.60 -6.67 4.27
C THR A 41 -5.67 -6.30 3.24
N ASP A 42 -5.42 -5.42 2.25
CA ASP A 42 -6.50 -5.14 1.28
C ASP A 42 -6.83 -6.41 0.48
N ARG A 43 -8.13 -6.66 0.32
CA ARG A 43 -8.66 -7.82 -0.41
C ARG A 43 -8.27 -7.81 -1.89
N GLU A 44 -8.07 -6.64 -2.48
CA GLU A 44 -7.69 -6.48 -3.88
C GLU A 44 -6.16 -6.42 -4.00
N TRP A 45 -5.58 -7.38 -4.73
CA TRP A 45 -4.13 -7.44 -4.94
C TRP A 45 -3.56 -6.16 -5.57
N SER A 46 -4.30 -5.47 -6.44
CA SER A 46 -3.86 -4.23 -7.06
C SER A 46 -3.77 -3.07 -6.06
N ILE A 47 -4.61 -3.05 -5.02
CA ILE A 47 -4.50 -2.05 -3.94
C ILE A 47 -3.25 -2.34 -3.11
N ARG A 48 -3.02 -3.61 -2.75
CA ARG A 48 -1.79 -4.02 -2.04
C ARG A 48 -0.55 -3.65 -2.84
N GLN A 49 -0.55 -3.89 -4.15
CA GLN A 49 0.51 -3.47 -5.05
C GLN A 49 0.78 -1.96 -4.97
N ILE A 50 -0.25 -1.11 -5.11
CA ILE A 50 -0.07 0.35 -5.08
C ILE A 50 0.48 0.79 -3.72
N ALA A 51 -0.01 0.19 -2.64
CA ALA A 51 0.48 0.48 -1.29
C ALA A 51 1.97 0.10 -1.14
N VAL A 52 2.37 -1.10 -1.59
CA VAL A 52 3.76 -1.57 -1.60
C VAL A 52 4.67 -0.63 -2.39
N GLN A 53 4.25 -0.16 -3.56
CA GLN A 53 5.06 0.75 -4.39
C GLN A 53 5.36 2.08 -3.71
N ARG A 54 4.53 2.49 -2.74
CA ARG A 54 4.62 3.76 -2.02
C ARG A 54 5.16 3.60 -0.60
N LEU A 55 5.39 2.37 -0.16
CA LEU A 55 5.81 2.07 1.21
C LEU A 55 7.33 2.23 1.34
N ASP A 56 7.73 2.83 2.46
CA ASP A 56 9.13 3.09 2.85
C ASP A 56 9.54 2.29 4.10
N ASP A 57 8.76 1.27 4.47
CA ASP A 57 9.04 0.39 5.60
C ASP A 57 9.66 -0.94 5.11
N PRO A 58 10.98 -1.15 5.30
CA PRO A 58 11.65 -2.36 4.83
C PRO A 58 11.18 -3.63 5.54
N THR A 59 10.71 -3.55 6.79
CA THR A 59 10.20 -4.70 7.52
C THR A 59 8.90 -5.21 6.89
N VAL A 60 7.98 -4.29 6.57
CA VAL A 60 6.71 -4.66 5.92
C VAL A 60 6.93 -5.12 4.49
N LEU A 61 7.86 -4.49 3.75
CA LEU A 61 8.21 -4.93 2.41
C LEU A 61 8.78 -6.35 2.38
N ALA A 62 9.64 -6.71 3.36
CA ALA A 62 10.16 -8.06 3.49
C ALA A 62 9.06 -9.09 3.81
N GLU A 63 8.14 -8.73 4.71
CA GLU A 63 6.96 -9.55 5.04
C GLU A 63 6.12 -9.83 3.79
N VAL A 64 5.71 -8.78 3.08
CA VAL A 64 4.86 -8.89 1.87
C VAL A 64 5.58 -9.64 0.75
N ALA A 65 6.88 -9.42 0.57
CA ALA A 65 7.70 -10.16 -0.38
C ALA A 65 7.68 -11.68 -0.12
N GLN A 66 7.62 -12.08 1.14
CA GLN A 66 7.65 -13.49 1.54
C GLN A 66 6.27 -14.16 1.46
N SER A 67 5.21 -13.47 1.88
CA SER A 67 3.93 -14.11 2.19
C SER A 67 2.71 -13.67 1.38
N ASP A 68 2.78 -12.59 0.58
CA ASP A 68 1.61 -12.13 -0.17
C ASP A 68 1.10 -13.24 -1.11
N SER A 69 -0.23 -13.40 -1.18
CA SER A 69 -0.85 -14.44 -2.01
C SER A 69 -0.60 -14.23 -3.51
N ASP A 70 -0.47 -12.99 -3.94
CA ASP A 70 -0.26 -12.63 -5.33
C ASP A 70 1.25 -12.58 -5.68
N PRO A 71 1.73 -13.37 -6.66
CA PRO A 71 3.15 -13.39 -7.05
C PRO A 71 3.66 -12.05 -7.57
N THR A 72 2.80 -11.24 -8.17
CA THR A 72 3.15 -9.89 -8.66
C THR A 72 3.44 -8.96 -7.49
N VAL A 73 2.60 -9.01 -6.45
CA VAL A 73 2.80 -8.20 -5.23
C VAL A 73 4.10 -8.63 -4.53
N ARG A 74 4.35 -9.94 -4.40
CA ARG A 74 5.62 -10.45 -3.83
C ARG A 74 6.85 -9.93 -4.59
N ARG A 75 6.81 -9.96 -5.92
CA ARG A 75 7.91 -9.46 -6.77
C ARG A 75 8.15 -7.96 -6.56
N ILE A 76 7.09 -7.16 -6.59
CA ILE A 76 7.19 -5.69 -6.44
C ILE A 76 7.70 -5.32 -5.04
N ALA A 77 7.29 -6.05 -4.00
CA ALA A 77 7.78 -5.84 -2.65
C ALA A 77 9.30 -6.10 -2.53
N ARG A 78 9.81 -7.18 -3.17
CA ARG A 78 11.26 -7.44 -3.27
C ARG A 78 12.00 -6.30 -3.97
N GLU A 79 11.52 -5.88 -5.14
CA GLU A 79 12.12 -4.80 -5.91
C GLU A 79 12.14 -3.47 -5.14
N ARG A 80 11.05 -3.16 -4.42
CA ARG A 80 10.98 -1.97 -3.57
C ARG A 80 11.95 -2.05 -2.40
N LEU A 81 12.03 -3.19 -1.72
CA LEU A 81 12.97 -3.42 -0.62
C LEU A 81 14.42 -3.26 -1.09
N GLU A 82 14.80 -3.91 -2.18
CA GLU A 82 16.14 -3.78 -2.75
C GLU A 82 16.50 -2.33 -3.08
N ARG A 83 15.55 -1.53 -3.55
CA ARG A 83 15.77 -0.11 -3.83
C ARG A 83 15.98 0.74 -2.57
N LEU A 84 15.42 0.34 -1.43
CA LEU A 84 15.57 1.07 -0.16
C LEU A 84 16.86 0.70 0.57
N THR A 85 17.40 -0.50 0.32
CA THR A 85 18.58 -1.03 1.00
C THR A 85 19.87 -0.95 0.16
N ARG A 86 19.79 -0.38 -1.06
CA ARG A 86 20.95 -0.04 -1.89
C ARG A 86 21.47 1.34 -1.51
#